data_AF-A0A7S1RZM8-F1
#
_entry.id   AF-A0A7S1RZM8-F1
#
_cell.length_a   1.000
_cell.length_b   1.000
_cell.length_c   1.000
_cell.angle_alpha   90.00
_cell.angle_beta   90.00
_cell.angle_gamma   90.00
#
_symmetry.space_group_name_H-M   'P 1'
#
loop_
_entity.id
_entity.type
_entity.pdbx_description
1 polymer ?
#
loop_
_entity_poly.entity_id
_entity_poly.type
_entity_poly.pdbx_seq_one_letter_code
_entity_poly.pdbx_strand_id
1 'polypeptide(L)'
;VPYPKYWTSKVDGDTEFNHLQPVDDAEEVARFQKLLDTTYSNVTTRDRVNHCKTWMVPRDFALKTVRRNENSRLWRKYTVRKAELLQEREALDQNFSGDLQDYKQYEDVKTTEAWEKLAADELEDRINEWYLFHGTSSAAARNICESDFKMRLAGSATGTLYG
;
A
#
# COMPACT_ATOMS: atom_id res chain seq x y z
N VAL A 1 12.69 -10.80 12.05
CA VAL A 1 12.50 -10.22 10.70
C VAL A 1 13.19 -8.86 10.68
N PRO A 2 14.10 -8.58 9.74
CA PRO A 2 14.81 -7.31 9.70
C PRO A 2 13.83 -6.16 9.44
N TYR A 3 14.05 -5.01 10.06
CA TYR A 3 13.35 -3.77 9.74
C TYR A 3 14.05 -3.07 8.57
N PRO A 4 13.32 -2.27 7.77
CA PRO A 4 13.93 -1.50 6.69
C PRO A 4 15.02 -0.56 7.20
N LYS A 5 16.15 -0.47 6.48
CA LYS A 5 17.33 0.31 6.91
C LYS A 5 17.06 1.80 7.05
N TYR A 6 16.07 2.31 6.32
CA TYR A 6 15.66 3.71 6.33
C TYR A 6 14.74 4.08 7.51
N TRP A 7 14.33 3.12 8.34
CA TRP A 7 13.52 3.42 9.52
C TRP A 7 14.34 4.17 10.58
N THR A 8 13.72 5.20 11.14
CA THR A 8 14.32 6.02 12.21
C THR A 8 14.17 5.34 13.57
N SER A 9 13.05 4.62 13.76
CA SER A 9 12.74 3.85 14.95
C SER A 9 13.66 2.61 15.00
N LYS A 10 14.87 2.80 15.50
CA LYS A 10 15.83 1.74 15.76
C LYS A 10 15.65 1.29 17.19
N VAL A 11 15.12 0.08 17.36
CA VAL A 11 15.15 -0.58 18.67
C VAL A 11 15.87 -1.91 18.46
N ASP A 12 16.93 -2.11 19.23
CA ASP A 12 17.60 -3.40 19.32
C ASP A 12 16.68 -4.36 20.09
N GLY A 13 16.45 -5.57 19.55
CA GLY A 13 15.66 -6.62 20.19
C GLY A 13 14.13 -6.54 19.92
N ASP A 14 13.35 -7.11 20.85
CA ASP A 14 11.91 -7.40 20.68
C ASP A 14 10.96 -6.26 21.11
N THR A 15 11.47 -5.04 21.30
CA THR A 15 10.63 -3.93 21.76
C THR A 15 9.68 -3.46 20.66
N GLU A 16 8.39 -3.40 20.97
CA GLU A 16 7.38 -2.94 20.04
C GLU A 16 7.37 -1.41 19.93
N PHE A 17 7.15 -0.90 18.72
CA PHE A 17 7.01 0.53 18.47
C PHE A 17 5.99 0.79 17.37
N ASN A 18 5.39 1.98 17.42
CA ASN A 18 4.39 2.46 16.48
C ASN A 18 4.49 3.98 16.37
N HIS A 19 5.17 4.45 15.33
CA HIS A 19 5.44 5.87 15.12
C HIS A 19 5.05 6.32 13.72
N LEU A 20 4.41 7.49 13.64
CA LEU A 20 4.20 8.20 12.39
C LEU A 20 5.29 9.25 12.24
N GLN A 21 6.38 8.88 11.56
CA GLN A 21 7.51 9.76 11.34
C GLN A 21 7.19 10.78 10.25
N PRO A 22 7.36 12.09 10.50
CA PRO A 22 7.26 13.08 9.42
C PRO A 22 8.34 12.82 8.38
N VAL A 23 8.00 13.02 7.11
CA VAL A 23 8.97 13.04 6.01
C VAL A 23 9.23 14.50 5.69
N ASP A 24 10.34 15.02 6.24
CA ASP A 24 10.75 16.42 6.09
C ASP A 24 11.78 16.61 4.95
N ASP A 25 12.31 15.50 4.40
CA ASP A 25 13.21 15.55 3.25
C ASP A 25 12.48 16.06 2.00
N ALA A 26 12.95 17.18 1.46
CA ALA A 26 12.27 17.87 0.36
C ALA A 26 12.26 17.04 -0.93
N GLU A 27 13.29 16.24 -1.18
CA GLU A 27 13.33 15.36 -2.35
C GLU A 27 12.33 14.22 -2.20
N GLU A 28 12.24 13.60 -1.03
CA GLU A 28 11.28 12.54 -0.74
C GLU A 28 9.85 13.06 -0.84
N VAL A 29 9.55 14.24 -0.29
CA VAL A 29 8.24 14.90 -0.46
C VAL A 29 7.93 15.17 -1.93
N ALA A 30 8.91 15.64 -2.72
CA ALA A 30 8.73 15.87 -4.15
C ALA A 30 8.46 14.56 -4.93
N ARG A 31 9.04 13.43 -4.51
CA ARG A 31 8.74 12.11 -5.09
C ARG A 31 7.28 11.71 -4.83
N PHE A 32 6.76 11.92 -3.62
CA PHE A 32 5.35 11.66 -3.33
C PHE A 32 4.39 12.56 -4.15
N GLN A 33 4.72 13.84 -4.33
CA GLN A 33 3.94 14.71 -5.21
C GLN A 33 3.94 14.17 -6.65
N LYS A 34 5.12 13.81 -7.17
CA LYS A 34 5.24 13.24 -8.52
C LYS A 34 4.48 11.91 -8.67
N LEU A 35 4.44 11.07 -7.63
CA LEU A 35 3.62 9.86 -7.62
C LEU A 35 2.14 10.19 -7.79
N LEU A 36 1.62 11.17 -7.03
CA LEU A 36 0.22 11.62 -7.15
C LEU A 36 -0.08 12.17 -8.56
N ASP A 37 0.78 13.02 -9.08
CA ASP A 37 0.61 13.65 -10.40
C ASP A 37 0.62 12.61 -11.52
N THR A 38 1.55 11.66 -11.46
CA THR A 38 1.70 10.61 -12.47
C THR A 38 0.51 9.65 -12.47
N THR A 39 0.03 9.30 -11.28
CA THR A 39 -1.02 8.29 -11.11
C THR A 39 -2.43 8.85 -11.25
N TYR A 40 -2.60 10.17 -11.12
CA TYR A 40 -3.87 10.86 -11.33
C TYR A 40 -4.55 10.47 -12.65
N SER A 41 -5.88 10.43 -12.60
CA SER A 41 -6.75 10.21 -13.74
C SER A 41 -7.96 11.12 -13.63
N ASN A 42 -8.25 11.86 -14.70
CA ASN A 42 -9.41 12.75 -14.77
C ASN A 42 -10.68 11.95 -15.12
N VAL A 43 -11.03 10.98 -14.29
CA VAL A 43 -12.17 10.08 -14.46
C VAL A 43 -13.14 10.27 -13.30
N THR A 44 -14.40 10.55 -13.62
CA THR A 44 -15.49 10.63 -12.65
C THR A 44 -16.17 9.28 -12.49
N THR A 45 -16.35 8.82 -11.26
CA THR A 45 -17.12 7.61 -10.94
C THR A 45 -18.60 7.94 -10.71
N ARG A 46 -19.47 6.94 -10.89
CA ARG A 46 -20.95 7.12 -10.77
C ARG A 46 -21.38 7.56 -9.38
N ASP A 47 -20.68 7.13 -8.34
CA ASP A 47 -20.97 7.41 -6.94
C ASP A 47 -20.60 8.85 -6.52
N ARG A 48 -19.77 9.54 -7.30
CA ARG A 48 -19.28 10.89 -6.96
C ARG A 48 -20.40 11.89 -6.70
N VAL A 49 -21.46 11.88 -7.51
CA VAL A 49 -22.59 12.82 -7.33
C VAL A 49 -23.31 12.56 -6.02
N ASN A 50 -23.45 11.30 -5.64
CA ASN A 50 -24.14 10.90 -4.42
C ASN A 50 -23.37 11.40 -3.19
N HIS A 51 -22.04 11.28 -3.21
CA HIS A 51 -21.16 11.65 -2.09
C HIS A 51 -20.77 13.14 -2.06
N CYS A 52 -20.42 13.73 -3.20
CA CYS A 52 -19.84 15.08 -3.28
C CYS A 52 -20.82 16.14 -3.78
N LYS A 53 -22.03 15.76 -4.21
CA LYS A 53 -23.05 16.66 -4.79
C LYS A 53 -22.56 17.44 -6.03
N THR A 54 -21.53 16.93 -6.70
CA THR A 54 -20.95 17.52 -7.91
C THR A 54 -20.36 16.45 -8.82
N TRP A 55 -20.40 16.69 -10.13
CA TRP A 55 -19.71 15.87 -11.14
C TRP A 55 -18.24 16.25 -11.32
N MET A 56 -17.84 17.42 -10.83
CA MET A 56 -16.48 17.93 -11.04
C MET A 56 -15.49 17.18 -10.16
N VAL A 57 -14.48 16.58 -10.78
CA VAL A 57 -13.30 16.03 -10.09
C VAL A 57 -12.23 17.12 -9.91
N PRO A 58 -11.43 17.07 -8.83
CA PRO A 58 -10.25 17.94 -8.72
C PRO A 58 -9.35 17.73 -9.93
N ARG A 59 -8.75 18.80 -10.45
CA ARG A 59 -7.87 18.75 -11.63
C ARG A 59 -6.44 18.38 -11.27
N ASP A 60 -6.08 18.64 -10.02
CA ASP A 60 -4.75 18.49 -9.46
C ASP A 60 -4.84 18.26 -7.95
N PHE A 61 -3.73 17.81 -7.38
CA PHE A 61 -3.56 17.65 -5.94
C PHE A 61 -2.29 18.38 -5.50
N ALA A 62 -2.38 19.09 -4.39
CA ALA A 62 -1.22 19.66 -3.72
C ALA A 62 -0.94 18.87 -2.45
N LEU A 63 0.16 18.13 -2.45
CA LEU A 63 0.65 17.40 -1.29
C LEU A 63 0.98 18.40 -0.17
N LYS A 64 0.43 18.15 1.02
CA LYS A 64 0.65 19.01 2.19
C LYS A 64 1.67 18.45 3.16
N THR A 65 1.57 17.16 3.45
CA THR A 65 2.42 16.48 4.42
C THR A 65 2.50 15.01 4.08
N VAL A 66 3.65 14.39 4.34
CA VAL A 66 3.83 12.94 4.29
C VAL A 66 4.26 12.46 5.67
N ARG A 67 3.74 11.32 6.08
CA ARG A 67 4.18 10.63 7.30
C ARG A 67 4.40 9.16 7.00
N ARG A 68 5.58 8.65 7.34
CA ARG A 68 5.94 7.25 7.25
C ARG A 68 5.45 6.51 8.48
N ASN A 69 4.74 5.39 8.27
CA ASN A 69 4.32 4.52 9.35
C ASN A 69 5.41 3.51 9.69
N GLU A 70 6.01 3.65 10.87
CA GLU A 70 6.98 2.73 11.42
C GLU A 70 6.32 1.96 12.57
N ASN A 71 5.67 0.84 12.23
CA ASN A 71 4.97 -0.02 13.17
C ASN A 71 5.57 -1.42 13.15
N SER A 72 6.32 -1.77 14.19
CA SER A 72 7.11 -3.00 14.23
C SER A 72 6.26 -4.26 14.29
N ARG A 73 5.10 -4.18 14.93
CA ARG A 73 4.13 -5.29 15.03
C ARG A 73 3.47 -5.56 13.68
N LEU A 74 3.03 -4.53 12.99
CA LEU A 74 2.44 -4.66 11.65
C LEU A 74 3.46 -5.11 10.61
N TRP A 75 4.69 -4.60 10.68
CA TRP A 75 5.77 -5.04 9.78
C TRP A 75 6.11 -6.52 9.94
N ARG A 76 6.19 -7.01 11.19
CA ARG A 76 6.39 -8.44 11.44
C ARG A 76 5.25 -9.28 10.86
N LYS A 77 4.00 -8.88 11.09
CA LYS A 77 2.82 -9.56 10.53
C LYS A 77 2.85 -9.58 9.00
N TYR A 78 3.15 -8.43 8.39
CA TYR A 78 3.30 -8.30 6.94
C TYR A 78 4.35 -9.27 6.39
N THR A 79 5.54 -9.28 6.99
CA THR A 79 6.65 -10.08 6.47
C THR A 79 6.44 -11.58 6.68
N VAL A 80 5.78 -11.99 7.77
CA VAL A 80 5.37 -13.38 7.96
C VAL A 80 4.39 -13.80 6.85
N ARG A 81 3.38 -12.97 6.55
CA ARG A 81 2.45 -13.30 5.46
C ARG A 81 3.13 -13.33 4.08
N LYS A 82 4.08 -12.43 3.83
CA LYS A 82 4.93 -12.44 2.63
C LYS A 82 5.68 -13.77 2.49
N ALA A 83 6.28 -14.26 3.58
CA ALA A 83 7.00 -15.54 3.58
C ALA A 83 6.07 -16.75 3.37
N GLU A 84 4.88 -16.75 3.98
CA GLU A 84 3.87 -17.79 3.75
C GLU A 84 3.45 -17.86 2.28
N LEU A 85 3.15 -16.70 1.65
CA LEU A 85 2.78 -16.63 0.23
C LEU A 85 3.87 -17.16 -0.69
N LEU A 86 5.13 -16.87 -0.37
CA LEU A 86 6.29 -17.39 -1.10
C LEU A 86 6.40 -18.91 -0.99
N GLN A 87 6.20 -19.46 0.21
CA GLN A 87 6.19 -20.90 0.42
C GLN A 87 5.02 -21.58 -0.30
N GLU A 88 3.83 -20.98 -0.24
CA GLU A 88 2.64 -21.43 -0.99
C GLU A 88 2.95 -21.45 -2.50
N ARG A 89 3.60 -20.42 -3.03
CA ARG A 89 4.00 -20.34 -4.44
C ARG A 89 4.99 -21.44 -4.83
N GLU A 90 6.04 -21.63 -4.03
CA GLU A 90 7.06 -22.66 -4.27
C GLU A 90 6.46 -24.08 -4.24
N ALA A 91 5.56 -24.36 -3.30
CA ALA A 91 4.89 -25.65 -3.20
C ALA A 91 3.99 -25.95 -4.41
N LEU A 92 3.35 -24.93 -4.99
CA LEU A 92 2.56 -25.07 -6.22
C LEU A 92 3.46 -25.37 -7.43
N ASP A 93 4.62 -24.71 -7.52
CA ASP A 93 5.57 -24.95 -8.61
C ASP A 93 6.18 -26.36 -8.56
N GLN A 94 6.37 -26.93 -7.36
CA GLN A 94 6.91 -28.29 -7.18
C GLN A 94 5.89 -29.42 -7.41
N ASN A 95 4.59 -29.18 -7.17
CA ASN A 95 3.52 -30.19 -7.26
C ASN A 95 2.81 -30.21 -8.62
N PHE A 96 3.43 -29.70 -9.69
CA PHE A 96 2.77 -29.46 -10.97
C PHE A 96 2.30 -30.75 -11.65
N SER A 97 1.03 -31.12 -11.42
CA SER A 97 0.28 -32.12 -12.19
C SER A 97 -0.74 -31.41 -13.09
N GLY A 98 -0.27 -30.78 -14.17
CA GLY A 98 -0.99 -30.52 -15.43
C GLY A 98 -2.25 -29.63 -15.48
N ASP A 99 -3.02 -29.42 -14.39
CA ASP A 99 -4.40 -28.89 -14.46
C ASP A 99 -4.66 -27.61 -13.64
N LEU A 100 -3.64 -27.01 -13.02
CA LEU A 100 -3.80 -25.72 -12.34
C LEU A 100 -3.67 -24.57 -13.34
N GLN A 101 -4.57 -23.58 -13.21
CA GLN A 101 -4.53 -22.36 -14.00
C GLN A 101 -3.23 -21.60 -13.73
N ASP A 102 -2.55 -21.15 -14.79
CA ASP A 102 -1.32 -20.38 -14.68
C ASP A 102 -1.48 -19.18 -13.75
N TYR A 103 -0.54 -19.05 -12.80
CA TYR A 103 -0.47 -17.89 -11.93
C TYR A 103 -0.13 -16.66 -12.77
N LYS A 104 -1.11 -15.76 -12.94
CA LYS A 104 -0.91 -14.52 -13.69
C LYS A 104 -0.15 -13.50 -12.85
N GLN A 105 1.03 -13.12 -13.32
CA GLN A 105 1.77 -11.98 -12.81
C GLN A 105 1.27 -10.69 -13.47
N TYR A 106 1.25 -9.58 -12.72
CA TYR A 106 0.95 -8.26 -13.25
C TYR A 106 2.11 -7.31 -12.97
N GLU A 107 2.69 -6.80 -14.05
CA GLU A 107 3.86 -5.93 -14.02
C GLU A 107 3.48 -4.46 -14.31
N ASP A 108 2.26 -4.22 -14.80
CA ASP A 108 1.78 -2.92 -15.29
C ASP A 108 0.98 -2.12 -14.25
N VAL A 109 1.25 -2.36 -12.96
CA VAL A 109 0.59 -1.63 -11.88
C VAL A 109 1.13 -0.21 -11.81
N LYS A 110 0.36 0.75 -12.35
CA LYS A 110 0.74 2.17 -12.52
C LYS A 110 1.38 2.82 -11.29
N THR A 111 0.88 2.53 -10.09
CA THR A 111 1.42 3.07 -8.83
C THR A 111 2.77 2.48 -8.48
N THR A 112 2.94 1.17 -8.67
CA THR A 112 4.23 0.47 -8.50
C THR A 112 5.26 0.99 -9.50
N GLU A 113 4.91 1.00 -10.79
CA GLU A 113 5.81 1.46 -11.86
C GLU A 113 6.25 2.92 -11.63
N ALA A 114 5.31 3.79 -11.22
CA ALA A 114 5.63 5.18 -10.91
C ALA A 114 6.54 5.31 -9.68
N TRP A 115 6.37 4.47 -8.66
CA TRP A 115 7.17 4.53 -7.44
C TRP A 115 8.57 3.94 -7.61
N GLU A 116 8.72 2.79 -8.27
CA GLU A 116 10.03 2.15 -8.50
C GLU A 116 10.99 3.05 -9.27
N LYS A 117 10.47 3.87 -10.20
CA LYS A 117 11.24 4.89 -10.92
C LYS A 117 11.73 6.03 -10.03
N LEU A 118 11.21 6.15 -8.79
CA LEU A 118 11.47 7.24 -7.85
C LEU A 118 12.20 6.78 -6.58
N ALA A 119 11.90 5.58 -6.10
CA ALA A 119 12.48 4.94 -4.93
C ALA A 119 12.28 3.42 -5.04
N ALA A 120 13.35 2.65 -4.87
CA ALA A 120 13.28 1.20 -4.96
C ALA A 120 13.46 0.58 -3.57
N ASP A 121 12.37 0.07 -3.02
CA ASP A 121 12.44 -1.12 -2.15
C ASP A 121 12.20 -2.34 -3.05
N GLU A 122 12.79 -3.48 -2.71
CA GLU A 122 12.62 -4.72 -3.48
C GLU A 122 11.25 -5.35 -3.16
N LEU A 123 10.29 -5.15 -4.07
CA LEU A 123 9.04 -5.88 -4.10
C LEU A 123 9.25 -7.31 -4.63
N GLU A 124 8.42 -8.23 -4.19
CA GLU A 124 8.43 -9.64 -4.58
C GLU A 124 7.37 -9.89 -5.67
N ASP A 125 7.84 -9.94 -6.92
CA ASP A 125 7.05 -10.17 -8.12
C ASP A 125 6.40 -11.58 -8.17
N ARG A 126 7.05 -12.59 -7.58
CA ARG A 126 6.53 -13.97 -7.52
C ARG A 126 5.21 -14.09 -6.78
N ILE A 127 4.89 -13.13 -5.90
CA ILE A 127 3.63 -13.08 -5.16
C ILE A 127 2.78 -11.85 -5.49
N ASN A 128 3.11 -11.13 -6.57
CA ASN A 128 2.38 -9.93 -6.98
C ASN A 128 2.34 -8.86 -5.86
N GLU A 129 3.47 -8.59 -5.22
CA GLU A 129 3.59 -7.50 -4.24
C GLU A 129 3.61 -6.15 -4.95
N TRP A 130 2.73 -5.22 -4.56
CA TRP A 130 2.55 -3.94 -5.24
C TRP A 130 2.33 -2.78 -4.28
N TYR A 131 2.66 -1.57 -4.73
CA TYR A 131 2.22 -0.33 -4.10
C TYR A 131 0.84 0.06 -4.60
N LEU A 132 -0.09 0.32 -3.68
CA LEU A 132 -1.45 0.78 -4.00
C LEU A 132 -1.85 1.94 -3.08
N PHE A 133 -2.79 2.77 -3.55
CA PHE A 133 -3.40 3.81 -2.72
C PHE A 133 -4.61 3.30 -1.96
N HIS A 134 -4.77 3.76 -0.72
CA HIS A 134 -5.99 3.56 0.07
C HIS A 134 -6.53 4.93 0.53
N GLY A 135 -7.66 5.35 -0.06
CA GLY A 135 -8.34 6.59 0.32
C GLY A 135 -9.26 6.37 1.52
N THR A 136 -9.09 7.17 2.58
CA THR A 136 -9.95 7.11 3.78
C THR A 136 -9.90 8.41 4.57
N SER A 137 -10.66 8.52 5.67
CA SER A 137 -10.60 9.66 6.58
C SER A 137 -9.29 9.69 7.38
N SER A 138 -8.85 10.87 7.83
CA SER A 138 -7.63 10.97 8.65
C SER A 138 -7.69 10.16 9.95
N ALA A 139 -8.87 10.04 10.56
CA ALA A 139 -9.07 9.23 11.76
C ALA A 139 -8.93 7.73 11.44
N ALA A 140 -9.54 7.26 10.36
CA ALA A 140 -9.41 5.88 9.92
C ALA A 140 -7.98 5.52 9.50
N ALA A 141 -7.28 6.41 8.79
CA ALA A 141 -5.88 6.22 8.40
C ALA A 141 -4.98 6.03 9.63
N ARG A 142 -5.16 6.83 10.70
CA ARG A 142 -4.43 6.65 11.97
C ARG A 142 -4.73 5.30 12.62
N ASN A 143 -6.00 4.93 12.68
CA ASN A 143 -6.40 3.63 13.25
C ASN A 143 -5.83 2.44 12.47
N ILE A 144 -5.73 2.55 11.13
CA ILE A 144 -5.08 1.53 10.29
C ILE A 144 -3.58 1.46 10.59
N CYS A 145 -2.90 2.61 10.66
CA CYS A 145 -1.47 2.67 10.97
C CYS A 145 -1.13 2.06 12.34
N GLU A 146 -2.04 2.18 13.32
CA GLU A 146 -1.88 1.64 14.67
C GLU A 146 -2.28 0.17 14.78
N SER A 147 -3.41 -0.21 14.17
CA SER A 147 -4.13 -1.44 14.51
C SER A 147 -4.45 -2.36 13.34
N ASP A 148 -3.83 -2.12 12.18
CA ASP A 148 -4.03 -2.87 10.92
C ASP A 148 -5.36 -2.58 10.20
N PHE A 149 -5.46 -3.03 8.96
CA PHE A 149 -6.72 -3.12 8.25
C PHE A 149 -7.64 -4.16 8.92
N LYS A 150 -8.91 -3.81 9.06
CA LYS A 150 -9.92 -4.69 9.67
C LYS A 150 -10.99 -5.01 8.63
N MET A 151 -11.07 -6.28 8.23
CA MET A 151 -12.03 -6.75 7.21
C MET A 151 -13.48 -6.37 7.55
N ARG A 152 -13.87 -6.40 8.83
CA ARG A 152 -15.21 -5.99 9.28
C ARG A 152 -15.57 -4.52 9.00
N LEU A 153 -14.59 -3.68 8.66
CA LEU A 153 -14.78 -2.27 8.30
C LEU A 153 -14.78 -2.04 6.79
N ALA A 154 -14.47 -3.06 5.98
CA ALA A 154 -14.52 -2.98 4.53
C ALA A 154 -15.93 -2.61 4.06
N GLY A 155 -16.03 -1.67 3.12
CA GLY A 155 -17.29 -1.19 2.56
C GLY A 155 -18.21 -0.42 3.51
N SER A 156 -17.82 -0.17 4.76
CA SER A 156 -18.67 0.56 5.72
C SER A 156 -19.04 1.98 5.26
N ALA A 157 -18.25 2.59 4.36
CA ALA A 157 -18.51 3.92 3.82
C ALA A 157 -19.19 3.92 2.43
N THR A 158 -18.84 2.97 1.56
CA THR A 158 -19.18 3.00 0.12
C THR A 158 -19.82 1.70 -0.38
N GLY A 159 -20.05 0.71 0.49
CA GLY A 159 -20.40 -0.66 0.11
C GLY A 159 -19.20 -1.46 -0.42
N THR A 160 -19.42 -2.74 -0.73
CA THR A 160 -18.43 -3.61 -1.39
C THR A 160 -18.98 -4.09 -2.74
N LEU A 161 -18.32 -3.71 -3.84
CA LEU A 161 -18.69 -4.18 -5.19
C LEU A 161 -18.15 -5.59 -5.47
N TYR A 162 -17.01 -5.93 -4.88
CA TYR A 162 -16.26 -7.16 -5.15
C TYR A 162 -16.11 -8.09 -3.93
N GLY A 163 -16.91 -7.88 -2.88
CA GLY A 163 -16.82 -8.62 -1.62
C GLY A 163 -16.35 -7.76 -0.46
#